data_AF-A0A167II57-F1
#
_entry.id   AF-A0A167II57-F1
#
_cell.length_a   1.000
_cell.length_b   1.000
_cell.length_c   1.000
_cell.angle_alpha   90.00
_cell.angle_beta   90.00
_cell.angle_gamma   90.00
#
_symmetry.space_group_name_H-M   'P 1'
#
loop_
_entity.id
_entity.type
_entity.pdbx_description
1 polymer ?
#
loop_
_entity_poly.entity_id
_entity_poly.type
_entity_poly.pdbx_seq_one_letter_code
_entity_poly.pdbx_strand_id
1 'polypeptide(L)'
;MHRAFAAAFWFACAAVATLSLVPVSELPAVTLDVWDKAQHAAGFFFLCVLGLMAYPRHFSRVCMGLLLFGVAIEVAQSISGWRTGDWLDWLADAVGVLLAAVGMRQLAGQNA
;
A
#
# COMPACT_ATOMS: atom_id res chain seq x y z
N MET A 1 0.34 7.96 -21.54
CA MET A 1 0.06 8.26 -20.12
C MET A 1 -0.07 6.99 -19.27
N HIS A 2 -0.91 6.01 -19.63
CA HIS A 2 -1.05 4.75 -18.85
C HIS A 2 0.25 4.00 -18.53
N ARG A 3 1.21 3.94 -19.46
CA ARG A 3 2.50 3.27 -19.25
C ARG A 3 3.36 3.93 -18.16
N ALA A 4 3.31 5.26 -18.03
CA ALA A 4 4.05 5.97 -17.00
C ALA A 4 3.46 5.70 -15.61
N PHE A 5 2.13 5.72 -15.48
CA PHE A 5 1.46 5.34 -14.23
C PHE A 5 1.69 3.88 -13.86
N ALA A 6 1.67 2.96 -14.84
CA ALA A 6 1.99 1.56 -14.59
C ALA A 6 3.44 1.38 -14.09
N ALA A 7 4.40 2.06 -14.70
CA ALA A 7 5.80 2.04 -14.25
C ALA A 7 5.94 2.63 -12.83
N ALA A 8 5.31 3.77 -12.57
CA ALA A 8 5.30 4.41 -11.25
C ALA A 8 4.64 3.52 -10.19
N PHE A 9 3.52 2.87 -10.52
CA PHE A 9 2.83 1.94 -9.63
C PHE A 9 3.72 0.76 -9.26
N TRP A 10 4.32 0.08 -10.25
CA TRP A 10 5.18 -1.07 -9.97
C TRP A 10 6.46 -0.69 -9.24
N PHE A 11 7.06 0.47 -9.58
CA PHE A 11 8.18 1.01 -8.84
C PHE A 11 7.81 1.29 -7.38
N ALA A 12 6.65 1.91 -7.14
CA ALA A 12 6.17 2.19 -5.79
C ALA A 12 5.86 0.89 -5.02
N CYS A 13 5.27 -0.14 -5.64
CA CYS A 13 5.09 -1.44 -5.01
C CYS A 13 6.43 -2.04 -4.58
N ALA A 14 7.44 -2.01 -5.45
CA ALA A 14 8.78 -2.51 -5.11
C ALA A 14 9.42 -1.71 -3.97
N ALA A 15 9.27 -0.38 -3.98
CA ALA A 15 9.76 0.49 -2.92
C ALA A 15 9.09 0.19 -1.57
N VAL A 16 7.75 0.09 -1.55
CA VAL A 16 6.99 -0.24 -0.33
C VAL A 16 7.40 -1.62 0.21
N ALA A 17 7.43 -2.66 -0.63
CA ALA A 17 7.88 -3.98 -0.20
C ALA A 17 9.30 -3.96 0.37
N THR A 18 10.22 -3.24 -0.29
CA THR A 18 11.62 -3.14 0.18
C THR A 18 11.70 -2.46 1.54
N LEU A 19 11.02 -1.32 1.70
CA LEU A 19 11.01 -0.56 2.95
C LEU A 19 10.29 -1.30 4.09
N SER A 20 9.26 -2.08 3.79
CA SER A 20 8.56 -2.90 4.78
C SER A 20 9.38 -4.12 5.23
N LEU A 21 10.28 -4.64 4.38
CA LEU A 21 11.05 -5.85 4.67
C LEU A 21 12.48 -5.59 5.14
N VAL A 22 13.02 -4.38 4.94
CA VAL A 22 14.37 -4.03 5.41
C VAL A 22 14.47 -4.20 6.94
N PRO A 23 15.62 -4.64 7.48
CA PRO A 23 15.80 -4.80 8.92
C PRO A 23 15.50 -3.52 9.69
N VAL A 24 14.82 -3.65 10.84
CA VAL A 24 14.45 -2.50 11.69
C VAL A 24 15.69 -1.73 12.16
N SER A 25 16.84 -2.40 12.30
CA SER A 25 18.13 -1.77 12.66
C SER A 25 18.62 -0.74 11.64
N GLU A 26 18.19 -0.84 10.39
CA GLU A 26 18.55 0.08 9.30
C GLU A 26 17.55 1.24 9.17
N LEU A 27 16.47 1.24 9.96
CA LEU A 27 15.47 2.29 9.95
C LEU A 27 15.74 3.33 11.04
N PRO A 28 15.38 4.61 10.81
CA PRO A 28 15.37 5.60 11.88
C PRO A 28 14.52 5.09 13.04
N ALA A 29 14.98 5.32 14.28
CA ALA A 29 14.21 4.98 15.46
C ALA A 29 12.92 5.80 15.50
N VAL A 30 11.83 5.21 15.03
CA VAL A 30 10.48 5.74 15.19
C VAL A 30 9.95 5.22 16.53
N THR A 31 9.62 6.14 17.43
CA THR A 31 9.25 5.83 18.81
C THR A 31 7.73 5.71 19.04
N LEU A 32 6.91 5.79 17.98
CA LEU A 32 5.45 5.80 18.07
C LEU A 32 4.81 4.77 17.11
N ASP A 33 4.18 3.73 17.65
CA ASP A 33 3.43 2.70 16.89
C ASP A 33 2.34 3.29 15.97
N VAL A 34 1.75 4.42 16.37
CA VAL A 34 0.73 5.11 15.56
C VAL A 34 1.32 5.69 14.28
N TRP A 35 2.58 6.13 14.32
CA TRP A 35 3.23 6.69 13.14
C TRP A 35 3.51 5.62 12.09
N ASP A 36 3.93 4.44 12.52
CA ASP A 36 4.16 3.29 11.65
C ASP A 36 2.87 2.88 10.91
N LYS A 37 1.75 2.77 11.63
CA LYS A 37 0.42 2.51 11.04
C LYS A 37 -0.04 3.62 10.09
N ALA A 38 0.29 4.88 10.38
CA ALA A 38 0.02 5.98 9.47
C ALA A 38 0.84 5.88 8.17
N GLN A 39 2.10 5.42 8.25
CA GLN A 39 2.94 5.17 7.07
C GLN A 39 2.38 4.04 6.20
N HIS A 40 1.91 2.95 6.81
CA HIS A 40 1.21 1.86 6.13
C HIS A 40 -0.04 2.36 5.37
N ALA A 41 -0.94 3.04 6.07
CA ALA A 41 -2.15 3.61 5.47
C ALA A 41 -1.83 4.59 4.33
N ALA A 42 -0.86 5.49 4.52
CA ALA A 42 -0.45 6.44 3.49
C ALA A 42 0.18 5.74 2.27
N GLY A 43 1.08 4.78 2.50
CA GLY A 43 1.74 4.01 1.45
C GLY A 43 0.72 3.29 0.56
N PHE A 44 -0.21 2.55 1.18
CA PHE A 44 -1.24 1.83 0.45
C PHE A 44 -2.31 2.73 -0.19
N PHE A 45 -2.60 3.89 0.40
CA PHE A 45 -3.39 4.92 -0.25
C PHE A 45 -2.74 5.37 -1.57
N PHE A 46 -1.45 5.73 -1.55
CA PHE A 46 -0.75 6.16 -2.77
C PHE A 46 -0.62 5.05 -3.81
N LEU A 47 -0.34 3.82 -3.39
CA LEU A 47 -0.34 2.65 -4.29
C LEU A 47 -1.70 2.46 -4.95
N CYS A 48 -2.79 2.58 -4.20
CA CYS A 48 -4.14 2.43 -4.74
C CYS A 48 -4.47 3.54 -5.75
N VAL A 49 -4.16 4.80 -5.46
CA VAL A 49 -4.34 5.91 -6.41
C VAL A 49 -3.56 5.64 -7.70
N LEU A 50 -2.27 5.33 -7.61
CA LEU A 50 -1.43 5.05 -8.78
C LEU A 50 -1.93 3.83 -9.56
N GLY A 51 -2.33 2.77 -8.88
CA GLY A 51 -2.86 1.55 -9.49
C GLY A 51 -4.18 1.80 -10.24
N LEU A 52 -5.06 2.60 -9.66
CA LEU A 52 -6.33 2.97 -10.30
C LEU A 52 -6.13 3.94 -11.49
N MET A 53 -5.13 4.83 -11.44
CA MET A 53 -4.75 5.65 -12.59
C MET A 53 -4.08 4.82 -13.71
N ALA A 54 -3.28 3.81 -13.35
CA ALA A 54 -2.66 2.90 -14.31
C ALA A 54 -3.69 1.99 -14.98
N TYR A 55 -4.63 1.43 -14.21
CA TYR A 55 -5.58 0.40 -14.61
C TYR A 55 -7.05 0.76 -14.29
N PRO A 56 -7.61 1.84 -14.87
CA PRO A 56 -8.93 2.35 -14.47
C PRO A 56 -10.09 1.38 -14.73
N ARG A 57 -9.96 0.45 -15.69
CA ARG A 57 -10.96 -0.59 -15.98
C ARG A 57 -10.90 -1.77 -15.01
N HIS A 58 -9.95 -1.81 -14.09
CA HIS A 58 -9.67 -2.94 -13.23
C HIS A 58 -9.75 -2.59 -11.74
N PHE A 59 -10.65 -1.66 -11.38
CA PHE A 59 -10.81 -1.12 -10.03
C PHE A 59 -10.76 -2.19 -8.93
N SER A 60 -11.64 -3.20 -9.00
CA SER A 60 -11.72 -4.25 -7.98
C SER A 60 -10.49 -5.13 -7.93
N ARG A 61 -9.83 -5.38 -9.08
CA ARG A 61 -8.59 -6.18 -9.14
C ARG A 61 -7.42 -5.45 -8.51
N VAL A 62 -7.32 -4.13 -8.72
CA VAL A 62 -6.28 -3.30 -8.08
C VAL A 62 -6.47 -3.30 -6.57
N CYS A 63 -7.69 -3.03 -6.07
CA CYS A 63 -7.96 -3.00 -4.64
C CYS A 63 -7.67 -4.36 -3.99
N MET A 64 -8.19 -5.46 -4.55
CA MET A 64 -7.97 -6.80 -4.01
C MET A 64 -6.49 -7.22 -4.10
N GLY A 65 -5.82 -6.88 -5.21
CA GLY A 65 -4.40 -7.16 -5.39
C GLY A 65 -3.53 -6.46 -4.35
N LEU A 66 -3.86 -5.21 -3.99
CA LEU A 66 -3.15 -4.50 -2.92
C LEU A 66 -3.45 -5.09 -1.54
N LEU A 67 -4.69 -5.48 -1.23
CA LEU A 67 -4.98 -6.15 0.04
C LEU A 67 -4.20 -7.47 0.20
N LEU A 68 -4.12 -8.26 -0.88
CA LEU A 68 -3.31 -9.48 -0.90
C LEU A 68 -1.81 -9.18 -0.79
N PHE A 69 -1.36 -8.09 -1.41
CA PHE A 69 0.03 -7.63 -1.31
C PHE A 69 0.40 -7.24 0.12
N GLY A 70 -0.48 -6.53 0.85
CA GLY A 70 -0.29 -6.25 2.28
C GLY A 70 -0.17 -7.53 3.12
N VAL A 71 -1.08 -8.50 2.93
CA VAL A 71 -0.99 -9.81 3.62
C VAL A 71 0.35 -10.48 3.32
N ALA A 72 0.80 -10.45 2.06
CA ALA A 72 2.07 -11.06 1.67
C ALA A 72 3.27 -10.39 2.35
N ILE A 73 3.24 -9.06 2.53
CA ILE A 73 4.27 -8.32 3.27
C ILE A 73 4.28 -8.74 4.75
N GLU A 74 3.13 -8.76 5.42
CA GLU A 74 3.03 -9.17 6.84
C GLU A 74 3.52 -10.60 7.07
N VAL A 75 3.13 -11.52 6.18
CA VAL A 75 3.61 -12.91 6.21
C VAL A 75 5.12 -12.95 6.01
N ALA A 76 5.65 -12.22 5.02
CA ALA A 76 7.09 -12.17 4.75
C ALA A 76 7.87 -11.56 5.93
N GLN A 77 7.34 -10.55 6.60
CA GLN A 77 7.90 -10.00 7.84
C GLN A 77 7.90 -11.06 8.94
N SER A 78 6.79 -11.76 9.16
CA SER A 78 6.67 -12.79 10.21
C SER A 78 7.66 -13.95 10.09
N ILE A 79 8.09 -14.28 8.87
CA ILE A 79 9.05 -15.37 8.60
C ILE A 79 10.48 -14.86 8.42
N SER A 80 10.70 -13.54 8.35
CA SER A 80 12.03 -12.95 8.12
C SER A 80 13.00 -13.16 9.28
N GLY A 81 12.49 -13.18 10.52
CA GLY A 81 13.30 -13.27 11.73
C GLY A 81 13.88 -11.94 12.24
N TRP A 82 13.70 -10.84 11.50
CA TRP A 82 14.13 -9.49 11.92
C TRP A 82 13.02 -8.43 11.86
N ARG A 83 11.85 -8.78 11.31
CA ARG A 83 10.60 -8.03 11.39
C ARG A 83 9.56 -8.83 12.16
N THR A 84 8.59 -8.13 12.69
CA THR A 84 7.39 -8.70 13.29
C THR A 84 6.23 -8.29 12.40
N GLY A 85 5.49 -9.26 11.86
CA GLY A 85 4.22 -8.95 11.19
C GLY A 85 3.15 -8.61 12.23
N ASP A 86 2.31 -7.62 11.94
CA ASP A 86 1.21 -7.13 12.77
C ASP A 86 -0.07 -7.02 11.93
N TRP A 87 -1.13 -7.71 12.35
CA TRP A 87 -2.42 -7.63 11.68
C TRP A 87 -3.03 -6.22 11.67
N LEU A 88 -2.61 -5.35 12.60
CA LEU A 88 -3.02 -3.95 12.59
C LEU A 88 -2.35 -3.14 11.48
N ASP A 89 -1.17 -3.54 11.01
CA ASP A 89 -0.49 -2.90 9.88
C ASP A 89 -1.21 -3.25 8.57
N TRP A 90 -1.60 -4.50 8.41
CA TRP A 90 -2.50 -4.90 7.32
C TRP A 90 -3.86 -4.18 7.38
N LEU A 91 -4.41 -3.97 8.58
CA LEU A 91 -5.64 -3.19 8.74
C LEU A 91 -5.42 -1.73 8.29
N ALA A 92 -4.28 -1.13 8.63
CA ALA A 92 -3.92 0.21 8.18
C ALA A 92 -3.78 0.27 6.65
N ASP A 93 -3.16 -0.73 6.03
CA ASP A 93 -3.10 -0.87 4.57
C ASP A 93 -4.51 -0.88 3.96
N ALA A 94 -5.41 -1.68 4.54
CA ALA A 94 -6.79 -1.79 4.09
C ALA A 94 -7.55 -0.46 4.20
N VAL A 95 -7.33 0.31 5.27
CA VAL A 95 -7.86 1.67 5.43
C VAL A 95 -7.34 2.59 4.33
N GLY A 96 -6.03 2.56 4.05
CA GLY A 96 -5.42 3.32 2.95
C GLY A 96 -6.04 3.01 1.59
N VAL A 97 -6.18 1.72 1.26
CA VAL A 97 -6.83 1.25 0.02
C VAL A 97 -8.28 1.73 -0.06
N LEU A 98 -9.04 1.62 1.04
CA LEU A 98 -10.44 2.01 1.09
C LEU A 98 -10.62 3.52 0.86
N LEU A 99 -9.82 4.35 1.54
CA LEU A 99 -9.88 5.81 1.40
C LEU A 99 -9.57 6.24 -0.04
N ALA A 100 -8.53 5.68 -0.64
CA ALA A 100 -8.18 5.94 -2.03
C ALA A 100 -9.29 5.48 -2.99
N ALA A 101 -9.84 4.28 -2.78
CA ALA A 101 -10.90 3.72 -3.59
C ALA A 101 -12.17 4.58 -3.56
N VAL A 102 -12.59 5.03 -2.37
CA VAL A 102 -13.74 5.92 -2.20
C VAL A 102 -13.50 7.28 -2.86
N GLY A 103 -12.34 7.91 -2.60
CA GLY A 103 -11.99 9.19 -3.20
C GLY A 103 -11.97 9.14 -4.73
N MET A 104 -11.35 8.10 -5.31
CA MET A 104 -11.28 7.92 -6.76
C MET A 104 -12.66 7.68 -7.39
N ARG A 105 -13.57 6.98 -6.71
CA ARG A 105 -14.96 6.81 -7.17
C ARG A 105 -15.74 8.13 -7.16
N GLN A 106 -15.59 8.93 -6.10
CA GLN A 106 -16.26 10.23 -6.00
C GLN A 106 -15.78 11.18 -7.10
N LEU A 107 -14.48 11.18 -7.41
CA LEU A 107 -13.93 11.98 -8.51
C LEU A 107 -14.42 11.50 -9.87
N ALA A 108 -14.52 10.19 -10.09
CA ALA A 108 -15.07 9.65 -11.35
C ALA A 108 -16.56 10.00 -11.52
N GLY A 109 -17.34 9.97 -10.43
CA GLY A 109 -18.78 10.29 -10.46
C GLY A 109 -19.10 11.77 -10.62
N GLN A 110 -18.20 12.68 -10.25
CA GLN A 110 -18.35 14.13 -10.49
C GLN A 110 -18.11 14.53 -11.95
N ASN A 111 -17.48 13.67 -12.75
CA ASN A 111 -17.09 13.94 -14.13
C ASN A 111 -17.96 13.21 -15.16
N ALA A 112 -19.05 12.56 -14.73
CA ALA A 112 -20.00 11.81 -15.56
C ALA A 112 -21.32 12.57 -15.69
#